data_AF-A0AB36F0X6-F1
#
_entry.id   AF-A0AB36F0X6-F1
#
_cell.length_a   1.000
_cell.length_b   1.000
_cell.length_c   1.000
_cell.angle_alpha   90.00
_cell.angle_beta   90.00
_cell.angle_gamma   90.00
#
_symmetry.space_group_name_H-M   'P 1'
#
loop_
_entity.id
_entity.type
_entity.pdbx_description
1 polymer ?
#
loop_
_entity_poly.entity_id
_entity_poly.type
_entity_poly.pdbx_seq_one_letter_code
_entity_poly.pdbx_strand_id
1 'polypeptide(L)'
;MATRVSFSCEGNHTVASDGALLCQGTWIAEAVPAPFDWKTISPDQKAELAGFFLVGFITVAGVWFTGFVLKLVLSPLRRKHS
;
A
#
# COMPACT_ATOMS: atom_id res chain seq x y z
N MET A 1 3.64 -8.13 -21.38
CA MET A 1 3.79 -8.29 -19.91
C MET A 1 5.18 -8.86 -19.66
N ALA A 2 6.03 -8.15 -18.91
CA ALA A 2 7.34 -8.67 -18.54
C ALA A 2 7.17 -9.60 -17.33
N THR A 3 7.60 -10.85 -17.43
CA THR A 3 7.64 -11.79 -16.32
C THR A 3 9.08 -11.90 -15.83
N ARG A 4 9.29 -11.85 -14.52
CA ARG A 4 10.59 -12.19 -13.92
C ARG A 4 10.50 -13.62 -13.42
N VAL A 5 11.61 -14.33 -13.47
CA VAL A 5 11.73 -15.68 -12.93
C VAL A 5 12.46 -15.58 -11.60
N SER A 6 11.83 -16.02 -10.51
CA SER A 6 12.54 -16.27 -9.25
C SER A 6 12.88 -17.75 -9.16
N PHE A 7 14.12 -18.03 -8.78
CA PHE A 7 14.56 -19.38 -8.47
C PHE A 7 14.47 -19.59 -6.96
N SER A 8 13.70 -20.59 -6.54
CA SER A 8 13.57 -21.04 -5.16
C SER A 8 14.11 -22.46 -5.03
N CYS A 9 14.67 -22.82 -3.87
CA CYS A 9 15.06 -24.21 -3.58
C CYS A 9 14.03 -24.82 -2.65
N GLU A 10 13.58 -26.04 -2.97
CA GLU A 10 12.64 -26.79 -2.13
C GLU A 10 13.29 -27.36 -0.84
N GLY A 11 14.61 -27.26 -0.72
CA GLY A 11 15.39 -27.79 0.41
C GLY A 11 16.41 -26.79 0.97
N ASN A 12 17.37 -27.29 1.73
CA ASN A 12 18.41 -26.45 2.33
C ASN A 12 19.36 -25.86 1.26
N HIS A 13 19.73 -24.60 1.48
CA HIS A 13 20.77 -23.93 0.71
C HIS A 13 22.12 -24.05 1.40
N THR A 14 23.16 -24.33 0.63
CA THR A 14 24.55 -24.28 1.09
C THR A 14 25.38 -23.44 0.13
N VAL A 15 26.36 -22.71 0.64
CA VAL A 15 27.27 -21.89 -0.19
C VAL A 15 28.54 -22.71 -0.44
N ALA A 16 28.87 -22.92 -1.71
CA ALA A 16 30.12 -23.58 -2.10
C ALA A 16 31.34 -22.66 -1.89
N SER A 17 32.55 -23.22 -1.95
CA SER A 17 33.81 -22.50 -1.73
C SER A 17 34.11 -21.42 -2.79
N ASP A 18 33.42 -21.48 -3.93
CA ASP A 18 33.44 -20.49 -5.01
C ASP A 18 32.36 -19.41 -4.86
N GLY A 19 31.54 -19.48 -3.81
CA GLY A 19 30.43 -18.57 -3.55
C GLY A 19 29.11 -18.94 -4.26
N ALA A 20 29.06 -20.05 -5.00
CA ALA A 20 27.83 -20.50 -5.65
C ALA A 20 26.81 -21.01 -4.61
N LEU A 21 25.54 -20.67 -4.81
CA LEU A 21 24.43 -21.22 -4.02
C LEU A 21 24.07 -22.60 -4.56
N LEU A 22 24.24 -23.62 -3.72
CA LEU A 22 23.83 -24.99 -4.00
C LEU A 22 22.49 -25.28 -3.33
N CYS A 23 21.59 -25.92 -4.06
CA CYS A 23 20.34 -26.45 -3.55
C CYS A 23 20.51 -27.95 -3.34
N GLN A 24 20.24 -28.45 -2.13
CA GLN A 24 20.29 -29.90 -1.86
C GLN A 24 19.11 -30.67 -2.49
N GLY A 25 18.06 -29.96 -2.91
CA GLY A 25 16.88 -30.50 -3.59
C GLY A 25 16.73 -29.97 -5.02
N THR A 26 15.50 -29.67 -5.40
CA THR A 26 15.11 -29.17 -6.72
C THR A 26 15.07 -27.64 -6.76
N TRP A 27 15.64 -27.06 -7.82
CA TRP A 27 15.42 -25.65 -8.15
C TRP A 27 14.05 -25.49 -8.82
N ILE A 28 13.23 -24.64 -8.24
CA ILE A 28 11.90 -24.30 -8.75
C ILE A 28 11.99 -22.90 -9.37
N ALA A 29 11.57 -22.79 -10.62
CA ALA A 29 11.46 -21.52 -11.32
C ALA A 29 10.00 -21.04 -11.25
N GLU A 30 9.74 -20.00 -10.46
CA GLU A 30 8.42 -19.40 -10.35
C GLU A 30 8.36 -18.11 -11.17
N ALA A 31 7.32 -17.96 -11.97
CA ALA A 31 7.04 -16.73 -12.67
C ALA A 31 6.44 -15.72 -11.68
N VAL A 32 7.23 -14.74 -11.28
CA VAL A 32 6.79 -13.68 -10.38
C VAL A 32 6.24 -12.53 -11.22
N PRO A 33 5.07 -11.97 -10.85
CA PRO A 33 4.58 -10.74 -11.46
C PRO A 33 5.67 -9.67 -11.44
N ALA A 34 5.78 -8.89 -12.52
CA ALA A 34 6.69 -7.74 -12.51
C ALA A 34 6.39 -6.85 -11.29
N PRO A 35 7.43 -6.29 -10.63
CA PRO A 35 7.22 -5.31 -9.60
C PRO A 35 6.39 -4.16 -10.13
N PHE A 36 5.52 -3.62 -9.28
CA PHE A 36 4.67 -2.48 -9.63
C PHE A 36 5.53 -1.31 -10.15
N ASP A 37 5.24 -0.86 -11.37
CA ASP A 37 5.91 0.28 -11.98
C ASP A 37 4.92 1.45 -12.15
N TRP A 38 5.08 2.48 -11.33
CA TRP A 38 4.24 3.69 -11.36
C TRP A 38 4.29 4.44 -12.70
N LYS A 39 5.32 4.18 -13.52
CA LYS A 39 5.45 4.75 -14.87
C LYS A 39 4.46 4.14 -15.87
N THR A 40 3.93 2.95 -15.57
CA THR A 40 2.93 2.27 -16.44
C THR A 40 1.51 2.80 -16.25
N ILE A 41 1.27 3.58 -15.19
CA ILE A 41 -0.04 4.19 -14.93
C ILE A 41 -0.26 5.34 -15.91
N SER A 42 -1.36 5.30 -16.65
CA SER A 42 -1.73 6.38 -17.58
C SER A 42 -2.02 7.70 -16.84
N PRO A 43 -1.87 8.86 -17.49
CA PRO A 43 -2.20 10.15 -16.87
C PRO A 43 -3.66 10.21 -16.39
N ASP A 44 -4.59 9.58 -17.11
CA ASP A 44 -6.01 9.54 -16.75
C ASP A 44 -6.26 8.77 -15.46
N GLN A 45 -5.61 7.61 -15.31
CA GLN A 45 -5.69 6.80 -14.08
C GLN A 45 -5.12 7.54 -12.86
N LYS A 46 -4.07 8.35 -13.06
CA LYS A 46 -3.50 9.20 -11.99
C LYS A 46 -4.49 10.28 -11.58
N ALA A 47 -5.16 10.92 -12.55
CA ALA A 47 -6.17 11.93 -12.28
C ALA A 47 -7.36 11.35 -11.51
N GLU A 48 -7.81 10.16 -11.89
CA GLU A 48 -8.90 9.46 -11.22
C GLU A 48 -8.54 9.10 -9.76
N LEU A 49 -7.33 8.55 -9.54
CA LEU A 49 -6.84 8.22 -8.21
C LEU A 49 -6.71 9.46 -7.30
N ALA A 50 -6.24 10.57 -7.85
CA ALA A 50 -6.17 11.85 -7.16
C ALA A 50 -7.57 12.38 -6.81
N GLY A 51 -8.54 12.21 -7.72
CA GLY A 51 -9.94 12.55 -7.49
C GLY A 51 -10.54 11.79 -6.31
N PHE A 52 -10.38 10.46 -6.28
CA PHE A 52 -10.86 9.64 -5.15
C PHE A 52 -10.21 10.03 -3.82
N PHE A 53 -8.90 10.29 -3.83
CA PHE A 53 -8.19 10.72 -2.63
C PHE A 53 -8.74 12.06 -2.11
N LEU A 54 -8.96 13.02 -3.01
CA LEU A 54 -9.48 14.34 -2.67
C LEU A 54 -10.91 14.26 -2.10
N VAL A 55 -11.79 13.47 -2.72
CA VAL A 55 -13.15 13.23 -2.22
C VAL A 55 -13.13 12.60 -0.83
N GLY A 56 -12.31 11.57 -0.63
CA GLY A 56 -12.13 10.93 0.68
C GLY A 56 -11.63 11.92 1.73
N PHE A 57 -10.62 12.73 1.39
CA PHE A 57 -10.06 13.74 2.28
C PHE A 57 -11.10 14.80 2.69
N ILE A 58 -11.85 15.35 1.72
CA ILE A 58 -12.90 16.35 1.99
C ILE A 58 -13.99 15.77 2.89
N THR A 59 -14.35 14.50 2.69
CA THR A 59 -15.38 13.83 3.51
C THR A 59 -14.93 13.72 4.96
N VAL A 60 -13.71 13.23 5.20
CA VAL A 60 -13.15 13.10 6.55
C VAL A 60 -12.98 14.47 7.22
N ALA A 61 -12.42 15.43 6.49
CA ALA A 61 -12.23 16.79 6.97
C ALA A 61 -13.56 17.47 7.32
N GLY A 62 -14.59 17.29 6.49
CA GLY A 62 -15.93 17.82 6.72
C GLY A 62 -16.55 17.26 8.00
N VAL A 63 -16.57 15.94 8.17
CA VAL A 63 -17.12 15.30 9.38
C VAL A 63 -16.37 15.76 10.64
N TRP A 64 -15.04 15.82 10.58
CA TRP A 64 -14.22 16.29 11.69
C TRP A 64 -14.53 17.75 12.04
N PHE A 65 -14.62 18.61 11.03
CA PHE A 65 -14.94 20.02 11.22
C PHE A 65 -16.34 20.22 11.78
N THR A 66 -17.35 19.51 11.28
CA THR A 66 -18.71 19.55 11.83
C THR A 66 -18.73 19.12 13.29
N GLY A 67 -18.03 18.04 13.65
CA GLY A 67 -17.91 17.59 15.03
C GLY A 67 -17.21 18.61 15.93
N PHE A 68 -16.16 19.26 15.42
CA PHE A 68 -15.44 20.32 16.12
C PHE A 68 -16.34 21.54 16.36
N VAL A 69 -17.08 21.99 15.35
CA VAL A 69 -18.04 23.10 15.46
C VAL A 69 -19.16 22.76 16.44
N LEU A 70 -19.75 21.56 16.36
CA LEU A 70 -20.76 21.12 17.32
C LEU A 70 -20.22 21.16 18.75
N LYS A 71 -19.00 20.68 18.97
CA LYS A 71 -18.35 20.71 20.28
C LYS A 71 -18.16 22.15 20.78
N LEU A 72 -17.72 23.06 19.92
CA LEU A 72 -17.58 24.47 20.27
C LEU A 72 -18.92 25.14 20.61
N VAL A 73 -20.01 24.80 19.90
CA VAL A 73 -21.35 25.36 20.14
C VAL A 73 -22.05 24.74 21.35
N LEU A 74 -21.86 23.44 21.60
CA LEU A 74 -22.50 22.73 22.71
C LEU A 74 -21.76 22.88 24.04
N SER A 75 -20.44 23.14 24.00
CA SER A 75 -19.62 23.32 25.21
C SER A 75 -20.06 24.48 26.14
N PRO A 76 -20.52 25.66 25.65
CA PRO A 76 -21.00 26.74 26.50
C PRO A 76 -22.42 26.46 27.02
N LEU A 77 -23.27 25.84 26.19
CA LEU A 77 -24.63 25.45 26.58
C LEU A 77 -24.62 24.39 27.69
N ARG A 78 -23.70 23.42 27.61
CA ARG A 78 -23.50 22.42 28.67
C ARG A 78 -23.06 23.03 30.01
N ARG A 79 -22.27 24.11 29.98
CA ARG A 79 -21.83 24.81 31.21
C ARG A 79 -22.93 25.63 31.89
N LYS A 80 -23.99 26.00 31.17
CA LYS A 80 -25.09 26.84 31.69
C LYS A 80 -26.16 26.04 32.43
N HIS A 81 -26.15 24.71 32.29
CA HIS A 81 -27.15 23.78 32.84
C HIS A 81 -26.58 22.83 33.92
N SER A 82 -25.33 23.06 34.34
CA SER A 82 -24.67 22.38 35.47
C SER A 82 -24.41 23.38 36.58
#